data_AF-A0A6B3ELI3-F1
#
_entry.id   AF-A0A6B3ELI3-F1
#
_cell.length_a   1.000
_cell.length_b   1.000
_cell.length_c   1.000
_cell.angle_alpha   90.00
_cell.angle_beta   90.00
_cell.angle_gamma   90.00
#
_symmetry.space_group_name_H-M   'P 1'
#
loop_
_entity.id
_entity.type
_entity.pdbx_description
1 polymer ?
#
loop_
_entity_poly.entity_id
_entity_poly.type
_entity_poly.pdbx_seq_one_letter_code
_entity_poly.pdbx_strand_id
1 'polypeptide(L)'
;SIVVLENIKRHLGYGEERKEAILTAVKEVAGAVTASTLTTVAVFLPIGLVGGIVGELFSSFSLTVTTALLASLLVSLTVVPVLSYWFLRGPKNITSPEDAEAARRAAEEKESQGRLQRAYLPVIGFATRRRVTSLLIAVFVLVVTLGMATQLKTNFFDDSGQDSLSATQELPPGTSLASTDAAAKKVEKLLDG
;
A
#
# COMPACT_ATOMS: atom_id res chain seq x y z
N SER A 1 -10.68 0.53 -6.60
CA SER A 1 -11.68 1.60 -6.72
C SER A 1 -11.26 2.77 -7.60
N ILE A 2 -10.12 3.43 -7.31
CA ILE A 2 -9.70 4.64 -8.06
C ILE A 2 -9.53 4.38 -9.56
N VAL A 3 -8.84 3.29 -9.93
CA VAL A 3 -8.56 2.94 -11.34
C VAL A 3 -9.84 2.77 -12.15
N VAL A 4 -10.83 2.06 -11.62
CA VAL A 4 -12.12 1.83 -12.30
C VAL A 4 -12.88 3.15 -12.46
N LEU A 5 -12.93 3.97 -11.42
CA LEU A 5 -13.63 5.25 -11.44
C LEU A 5 -13.00 6.23 -12.44
N GLU A 6 -11.66 6.35 -12.45
CA GLU A 6 -10.98 7.22 -13.41
C GLU A 6 -11.15 6.71 -14.83
N ASN A 7 -11.13 5.39 -15.06
CA ASN A 7 -11.36 4.87 -16.40
C ASN A 7 -12.78 5.14 -16.89
N ILE A 8 -13.79 4.97 -16.03
CA ILE A 8 -15.17 5.34 -16.34
C ILE A 8 -15.27 6.83 -16.69
N LYS A 9 -14.66 7.69 -15.87
CA LYS A 9 -14.66 9.15 -16.09
C LYS A 9 -13.98 9.50 -17.41
N ARG A 10 -12.90 8.80 -17.78
CA ARG A 10 -12.19 8.95 -19.06
C ARG A 10 -13.10 8.59 -20.25
N HIS A 11 -13.74 7.42 -20.23
CA HIS A 11 -14.68 7.01 -21.28
C HIS A 11 -15.90 7.92 -21.39
N LEU A 12 -16.47 8.37 -20.26
CA LEU A 12 -17.54 9.35 -20.27
C LEU A 12 -17.08 10.70 -20.86
N GLY A 13 -15.82 11.07 -20.68
CA GLY A 13 -15.20 12.26 -21.28
C GLY A 13 -15.07 12.19 -22.80
N TYR A 14 -15.05 10.98 -23.38
CA TYR A 14 -15.00 10.75 -24.83
C TYR A 14 -16.36 10.83 -25.53
N GLY A 15 -17.45 11.06 -24.78
CA GLY A 15 -18.79 11.23 -25.35
C GLY A 15 -19.51 9.93 -25.70
N GLU A 16 -19.02 8.79 -25.23
CA GLU A 16 -19.70 7.50 -25.34
C GLU A 16 -21.04 7.50 -24.59
N GLU A 17 -22.00 6.68 -25.05
CA GLU A 17 -23.28 6.49 -24.34
C GLU A 17 -23.00 5.97 -22.92
N ARG A 18 -23.68 6.53 -21.91
CA ARG A 18 -23.29 6.37 -20.50
C ARG A 18 -23.20 4.91 -20.05
N LYS A 19 -24.14 4.06 -20.47
CA LYS A 19 -24.14 2.64 -20.09
C LYS A 19 -23.02 1.89 -20.82
N GLU A 20 -22.85 2.12 -22.10
CA GLU A 20 -21.78 1.52 -22.89
C GLU A 20 -20.39 1.93 -22.39
N ALA A 21 -20.18 3.23 -22.14
CA ALA A 21 -18.95 3.81 -21.59
C ALA A 21 -18.52 3.12 -20.29
N ILE A 22 -19.46 2.92 -19.36
CA ILE A 22 -19.18 2.27 -18.08
C ILE A 22 -18.83 0.80 -18.29
N LEU A 23 -19.58 0.08 -19.13
CA LEU A 23 -19.32 -1.35 -19.38
C LEU A 23 -17.96 -1.57 -20.05
N THR A 24 -17.63 -0.76 -21.05
CA THR A 24 -16.35 -0.81 -21.76
C THR A 24 -15.20 -0.46 -20.81
N ALA A 25 -15.33 0.64 -20.07
CA ALA A 25 -14.30 1.07 -19.12
C ALA A 25 -14.02 0.02 -18.04
N VAL A 26 -15.05 -0.64 -17.50
CA VAL A 26 -14.87 -1.70 -16.49
C VAL A 26 -14.20 -2.93 -17.10
N LYS A 27 -14.63 -3.37 -18.29
CA LYS A 27 -14.05 -4.55 -18.97
C LYS A 27 -12.57 -4.37 -19.29
N GLU A 28 -12.15 -3.17 -19.68
CA GLU A 28 -10.75 -2.87 -20.01
C GLU A 28 -9.82 -3.07 -18.80
N VAL A 29 -10.25 -2.70 -17.59
CA VAL A 29 -9.38 -2.69 -16.40
C VAL A 29 -9.66 -3.83 -15.41
N ALA A 30 -10.79 -4.55 -15.53
CA ALA A 30 -11.20 -5.57 -14.58
C ALA A 30 -10.12 -6.65 -14.36
N GLY A 31 -9.49 -7.11 -15.44
CA GLY A 31 -8.41 -8.10 -15.36
C GLY A 31 -7.20 -7.57 -14.60
N ALA A 32 -6.74 -6.35 -14.94
CA ALA A 32 -5.57 -5.73 -14.31
C ALA A 32 -5.78 -5.45 -12.81
N VAL A 33 -6.95 -4.93 -12.43
CA VAL A 33 -7.28 -4.63 -11.02
C VAL A 33 -7.42 -5.90 -10.21
N THR A 34 -8.04 -6.95 -10.78
CA THR A 34 -8.16 -8.26 -10.13
C THR A 34 -6.78 -8.88 -9.92
N ALA A 35 -5.97 -8.94 -10.97
CA ALA A 35 -4.62 -9.50 -10.89
C ALA A 35 -3.77 -8.78 -9.85
N SER A 36 -3.71 -7.44 -9.90
CA SER A 36 -2.96 -6.63 -8.94
C SER A 36 -3.43 -6.84 -7.49
N THR A 37 -4.75 -6.93 -7.27
CA THR A 37 -5.29 -7.18 -5.93
C THR A 37 -4.91 -8.58 -5.43
N LEU A 38 -5.05 -9.60 -6.28
CA LEU A 38 -4.69 -10.97 -5.93
C LEU A 38 -3.19 -11.15 -5.70
N THR A 39 -2.33 -10.43 -6.41
CA THR A 39 -0.88 -10.40 -6.11
C THR A 39 -0.62 -9.91 -4.70
N THR A 40 -1.28 -8.82 -4.29
CA THR A 40 -1.14 -8.30 -2.92
C THR A 40 -1.70 -9.28 -1.88
N VAL A 41 -2.84 -9.91 -2.15
CA VAL A 41 -3.38 -10.98 -1.29
C VAL A 41 -2.40 -12.15 -1.17
N ALA A 42 -1.76 -12.56 -2.26
CA ALA A 42 -0.78 -13.64 -2.24
C ALA A 42 0.46 -13.32 -1.39
N VAL A 43 0.78 -12.03 -1.19
CA VAL A 43 1.85 -11.59 -0.28
C VAL A 43 1.40 -11.63 1.19
N PHE A 44 0.19 -11.13 1.50
CA PHE A 44 -0.25 -10.99 2.89
C PHE A 44 -0.86 -12.26 3.49
N LEU A 45 -1.61 -13.04 2.71
CA LEU A 45 -2.34 -14.21 3.20
C LEU A 45 -1.43 -15.27 3.86
N PRO A 46 -0.24 -15.61 3.31
CA PRO A 46 0.64 -16.60 3.93
C PRO A 46 1.19 -16.16 5.29
N ILE A 47 1.29 -14.85 5.55
CA ILE A 47 1.79 -14.32 6.82
C ILE A 47 0.90 -14.76 7.99
N GLY A 48 -0.41 -14.90 7.76
CA GLY A 48 -1.34 -15.36 8.80
C GLY A 48 -1.24 -16.85 9.14
N LEU A 49 -0.48 -17.61 8.36
CA LEU A 49 -0.18 -19.03 8.61
C LEU A 49 1.13 -19.23 9.37
N VAL A 50 1.86 -18.15 9.66
CA VAL A 50 3.09 -18.20 10.45
C VAL A 50 2.74 -18.55 11.89
N GLY A 51 3.52 -19.45 12.52
CA GLY A 51 3.33 -19.85 13.91
C GLY A 51 4.10 -18.99 14.92
N GLY A 52 3.84 -19.23 16.21
CA GLY A 52 4.49 -18.55 17.32
C GLY A 52 3.90 -17.16 17.62
N ILE A 53 4.49 -16.45 18.59
CA ILE A 53 4.03 -15.13 19.08
C ILE A 53 3.98 -14.11 17.94
N VAL A 54 4.96 -14.15 17.04
CA VAL A 54 5.00 -13.30 15.84
C VAL A 54 3.80 -13.58 14.94
N GLY A 55 3.52 -14.86 14.69
CA GLY A 55 2.39 -15.31 13.89
C GLY A 55 1.05 -14.84 14.43
N GLU A 56 0.82 -14.95 15.74
CA GLU A 56 -0.42 -14.51 16.39
C GLU A 56 -0.69 -13.01 16.20
N LEU A 57 0.34 -12.18 16.34
CA LEU A 57 0.23 -10.74 16.16
C LEU A 57 -0.08 -10.37 14.69
N PHE A 58 0.63 -11.00 13.74
CA PHE A 58 0.45 -10.69 12.32
C PHE A 58 -0.74 -11.41 11.67
N SER A 59 -1.29 -12.47 12.26
CA SER A 59 -2.42 -13.22 11.71
C SER A 59 -3.68 -12.36 11.62
N SER A 60 -3.99 -11.62 12.68
CA SER A 60 -5.11 -10.68 12.69
C SER A 60 -4.96 -9.59 11.62
N PHE A 61 -3.74 -9.08 11.42
CA PHE A 61 -3.44 -8.10 10.38
C PHE A 61 -3.58 -8.67 8.97
N SER A 62 -2.99 -9.85 8.72
CA SER A 62 -3.06 -10.57 7.45
C SER A 62 -4.51 -10.82 7.00
N LEU A 63 -5.34 -11.32 7.92
CA LEU A 63 -6.76 -11.60 7.64
C LEU A 63 -7.53 -10.32 7.35
N THR A 64 -7.28 -9.25 8.12
CA THR A 64 -7.93 -7.95 7.94
C THR A 64 -7.59 -7.34 6.57
N VAL A 65 -6.30 -7.28 6.23
CA VAL A 65 -5.84 -6.72 4.95
C VAL A 65 -6.36 -7.53 3.78
N THR A 66 -6.26 -8.86 3.85
CA THR A 66 -6.72 -9.75 2.77
C THR A 66 -8.23 -9.59 2.53
N THR A 67 -9.02 -9.61 3.60
CA THR A 67 -10.49 -9.45 3.51
C THR A 67 -10.86 -8.07 2.97
N ALA A 68 -10.18 -7.02 3.45
CA ALA A 68 -10.40 -5.65 2.98
C ALA A 68 -10.08 -5.49 1.48
N LEU A 69 -8.99 -6.11 1.00
CA LEU A 69 -8.61 -6.09 -0.42
C LEU A 69 -9.62 -6.80 -1.30
N LEU A 70 -10.09 -7.98 -0.89
CA LEU A 70 -11.13 -8.73 -1.61
C LEU A 70 -12.47 -7.98 -1.64
N ALA A 71 -12.87 -7.42 -0.50
CA ALA A 71 -14.07 -6.58 -0.42
C ALA A 71 -13.94 -5.33 -1.30
N SER A 72 -12.77 -4.67 -1.30
CA SER A 72 -12.48 -3.51 -2.15
C SER A 72 -12.55 -3.86 -3.64
N LEU A 73 -12.04 -5.02 -4.05
CA LEU A 73 -12.16 -5.51 -5.42
C LEU A 73 -13.62 -5.70 -5.81
N LEU A 74 -14.40 -6.38 -4.96
CA LEU A 74 -15.84 -6.60 -5.20
C LEU A 74 -16.58 -5.27 -5.32
N VAL A 75 -16.39 -4.35 -4.38
CA VAL A 75 -16.99 -3.00 -4.41
C VAL A 75 -16.58 -2.23 -5.66
N SER A 76 -15.30 -2.32 -6.06
CA SER A 76 -14.77 -1.63 -7.23
C SER A 76 -15.37 -2.11 -8.55
N LEU A 77 -15.77 -3.38 -8.65
CA LEU A 77 -16.33 -3.96 -9.88
C LEU A 77 -17.87 -3.99 -9.89
N THR A 78 -18.53 -3.77 -8.75
CA THR A 78 -19.99 -3.85 -8.63
C THR A 78 -20.61 -2.51 -8.24
N VAL A 79 -20.28 -1.99 -7.06
CA VAL A 79 -20.88 -0.78 -6.49
C VAL A 79 -20.38 0.47 -7.22
N VAL A 80 -19.08 0.58 -7.48
CA VAL A 80 -18.49 1.77 -8.12
C VAL A 80 -19.07 2.04 -9.52
N PRO A 81 -19.25 1.04 -10.41
CA PRO A 81 -19.92 1.27 -11.70
C PRO A 81 -21.36 1.76 -11.56
N VAL A 82 -22.13 1.23 -10.62
CA VAL A 82 -23.53 1.65 -10.38
C VAL A 82 -23.58 3.09 -9.85
N LEU A 83 -22.75 3.42 -8.86
CA LEU A 83 -22.66 4.79 -8.35
C LEU A 83 -22.18 5.76 -9.43
N SER A 84 -21.23 5.34 -10.27
CA SER A 84 -20.77 6.12 -11.41
C SER A 84 -21.91 6.42 -12.39
N TYR A 85 -22.76 5.44 -12.67
CA TYR A 85 -23.96 5.61 -13.49
C TYR A 85 -25.00 6.57 -12.88
N TRP A 86 -25.00 6.80 -11.56
CA TRP A 86 -25.90 7.79 -10.95
C TRP A 86 -25.25 9.17 -10.84
N PHE A 87 -24.00 9.24 -10.38
CA PHE A 87 -23.38 10.50 -9.97
C PHE A 87 -22.43 11.14 -11.00
N LEU A 88 -21.76 10.37 -11.87
CA LEU A 88 -20.82 10.94 -12.85
C LEU A 88 -21.54 11.46 -14.09
N ARG A 89 -21.41 12.77 -14.35
CA ARG A 89 -22.01 13.42 -15.52
C ARG A 89 -21.03 13.43 -16.70
N GLY A 90 -21.51 13.01 -17.87
CA GLY A 90 -20.79 13.21 -19.13
C GLY A 90 -20.85 14.67 -19.60
N PRO A 91 -20.01 15.05 -20.58
CA PRO A 91 -20.04 16.38 -21.19
C PRO A 91 -21.41 16.68 -21.80
N LYS A 92 -21.98 17.86 -21.52
CA LYS A 92 -23.34 18.25 -21.96
C LYS A 92 -23.44 18.67 -23.44
N ASN A 93 -22.31 18.82 -24.12
CA ASN A 93 -22.23 19.48 -25.44
C ASN A 93 -21.85 18.51 -26.58
N ILE A 94 -22.02 17.20 -26.38
CA ILE A 94 -21.72 16.20 -27.41
C ILE A 94 -23.04 15.76 -28.02
N THR A 95 -23.34 16.30 -29.18
CA THR A 95 -24.61 16.07 -29.91
C THR A 95 -24.42 15.27 -31.19
N SER A 96 -23.18 15.16 -31.68
CA SER A 96 -22.83 14.38 -32.87
C SER A 96 -21.59 13.48 -32.64
N PRO A 97 -21.39 12.43 -33.45
CA PRO A 97 -20.17 11.61 -33.41
C PRO A 97 -18.88 12.41 -33.66
N GLU A 98 -18.95 13.47 -34.47
CA GLU A 98 -17.81 14.37 -34.73
C GLU A 98 -17.44 15.19 -33.49
N ASP A 99 -18.44 15.62 -32.69
CA ASP A 99 -18.20 16.31 -31.41
C ASP A 99 -17.53 15.41 -30.38
N ALA A 100 -17.86 14.11 -30.39
CA ALA A 100 -17.26 13.10 -29.52
C ALA A 100 -15.78 12.87 -29.86
N GLU A 101 -15.45 12.76 -31.15
CA GLU A 101 -14.05 12.69 -31.59
C GLU A 101 -13.27 13.96 -31.27
N ALA A 102 -13.87 15.14 -31.45
CA ALA A 102 -13.24 16.41 -31.11
C ALA A 102 -12.96 16.53 -29.60
N ALA A 103 -13.93 16.11 -28.75
CA ALA A 103 -13.77 16.07 -27.31
C ALA A 103 -12.65 15.10 -26.88
N ARG A 104 -12.58 13.93 -27.52
CA ARG A 104 -11.52 12.94 -27.29
C ARG A 104 -10.13 13.48 -27.67
N ARG A 105 -9.98 14.09 -28.85
CA ARG A 105 -8.71 14.70 -29.28
C ARG A 105 -8.27 15.82 -28.33
N ALA A 106 -9.19 16.68 -27.90
CA ALA A 106 -8.90 17.75 -26.94
C ALA A 106 -8.49 17.21 -25.56
N ALA A 107 -9.09 16.10 -25.10
CA ALA A 107 -8.70 15.44 -23.86
C ALA A 107 -7.31 14.81 -23.97
N GLU A 108 -7.03 14.10 -25.06
CA GLU A 108 -5.73 13.48 -25.35
C GLU A 108 -4.61 14.55 -25.47
N GLU A 109 -4.87 15.67 -26.12
CA GLU A 109 -3.93 16.80 -26.22
C GLU A 109 -3.62 17.40 -24.85
N LYS A 110 -4.63 17.60 -24.00
CA LYS A 110 -4.45 18.16 -22.66
C LYS A 110 -3.64 17.24 -21.75
N GLU A 111 -3.83 15.92 -21.87
CA GLU A 111 -2.99 14.94 -21.18
C GLU A 111 -1.56 15.02 -21.72
N SER A 112 -1.37 15.03 -23.04
CA SER A 112 -0.07 15.00 -23.72
C SER A 112 0.88 16.16 -23.38
N GLN A 113 0.32 17.34 -23.05
CA GLN A 113 1.09 18.57 -22.82
C GLN A 113 1.48 18.79 -21.35
N GLY A 114 1.15 17.85 -20.46
CA GLY A 114 1.47 17.96 -19.03
C GLY A 114 2.97 18.15 -18.77
N ARG A 115 3.32 19.09 -17.87
CA ARG A 115 4.72 19.31 -17.43
C ARG A 115 5.37 18.02 -16.90
N LEU A 116 4.58 17.17 -16.24
CA LEU A 116 4.99 15.85 -15.75
C LEU A 116 5.33 14.89 -16.91
N GLN A 117 4.55 14.90 -17.99
CA GLN A 117 4.81 14.05 -19.16
C GLN A 117 6.09 14.45 -19.88
N ARG A 118 6.36 15.75 -20.02
CA ARG A 118 7.62 16.23 -20.61
C ARG A 118 8.85 15.81 -19.82
N ALA A 119 8.74 15.69 -18.50
CA ALA A 119 9.82 15.18 -17.65
C ALA A 119 9.92 13.65 -17.67
N TYR A 120 8.79 12.94 -17.85
CA TYR A 120 8.72 11.48 -17.82
C TYR A 120 9.16 10.82 -19.13
N LEU A 121 8.84 11.42 -20.29
CA LEU A 121 9.18 10.88 -21.61
C LEU A 121 10.69 10.64 -21.83
N PRO A 122 11.61 11.55 -21.43
CA PRO A 122 13.05 11.29 -21.52
C PRO A 122 13.50 10.08 -20.69
N VAL A 123 12.90 9.88 -19.52
CA VAL A 123 13.22 8.76 -18.61
C VAL A 123 12.77 7.43 -19.21
N ILE A 124 11.56 7.36 -19.77
CA ILE A 124 11.11 6.16 -20.50
C ILE A 124 12.00 5.92 -21.72
N GLY A 125 12.30 6.97 -22.48
CA GLY A 125 13.18 6.88 -23.64
C GLY A 125 14.55 6.32 -23.28
N PHE A 126 15.14 6.76 -22.17
CA PHE A 126 16.37 6.19 -21.64
C PHE A 126 16.19 4.72 -21.25
N ALA A 127 15.16 4.41 -20.45
CA ALA A 127 14.93 3.08 -19.91
C ALA A 127 14.72 2.02 -21.01
N THR A 128 14.01 2.39 -22.08
CA THR A 128 13.69 1.52 -23.22
C THR A 128 14.82 1.45 -24.25
N ARG A 129 15.50 2.56 -24.56
CA ARG A 129 16.57 2.59 -25.57
C ARG A 129 17.85 1.93 -25.08
N ARG A 130 18.13 1.99 -23.76
CA ARG A 130 19.35 1.45 -23.16
C ARG A 130 19.08 0.29 -22.20
N ARG A 131 18.37 -0.73 -22.70
CA ARG A 131 17.91 -1.92 -21.94
C ARG A 131 18.97 -2.56 -21.02
N VAL A 132 20.23 -2.66 -21.47
CA VAL A 132 21.31 -3.26 -20.68
C VAL A 132 21.68 -2.38 -19.48
N THR A 133 21.75 -1.06 -19.69
CA THR A 133 22.02 -0.12 -18.59
C THR A 133 20.88 -0.10 -17.58
N SER A 134 19.63 -0.12 -18.04
CA SER A 134 18.46 -0.22 -17.15
C SER A 134 18.50 -1.50 -16.32
N LEU A 135 18.86 -2.63 -16.93
CA LEU A 135 18.99 -3.91 -16.24
C LEU A 135 20.13 -3.88 -15.21
N LEU A 136 21.29 -3.33 -15.57
CA LEU A 136 22.41 -3.18 -14.65
C LEU A 136 22.06 -2.31 -13.45
N ILE A 137 21.33 -1.21 -13.67
CA ILE A 137 20.83 -0.35 -12.58
C ILE A 137 19.88 -1.15 -11.67
N ALA A 138 18.94 -1.91 -12.24
CA ALA A 138 18.00 -2.72 -11.45
C ALA A 138 18.72 -3.78 -10.60
N VAL A 139 19.71 -4.48 -11.19
CA VAL A 139 20.53 -5.47 -10.47
C VAL A 139 21.36 -4.79 -9.38
N PHE A 140 21.97 -3.65 -9.68
CA PHE A 140 22.74 -2.89 -8.70
C PHE A 140 21.87 -2.48 -7.50
N VAL A 141 20.67 -1.93 -7.74
CA VAL A 141 19.72 -1.58 -6.67
C VAL A 141 19.36 -2.81 -5.86
N LEU A 142 19.05 -3.94 -6.49
CA LEU A 142 18.74 -5.19 -5.78
C LEU A 142 19.88 -5.65 -4.87
N VAL A 143 21.12 -5.65 -5.37
CA VAL A 143 22.30 -6.06 -4.60
C VAL A 143 22.53 -5.13 -3.41
N VAL A 144 22.42 -3.82 -3.63
CA VAL A 144 22.55 -2.82 -2.57
C VAL A 144 21.46 -3.00 -1.51
N THR A 145 20.20 -3.17 -1.92
CA THR A 145 19.08 -3.40 -0.98
C THR A 145 19.27 -4.68 -0.16
N LEU A 146 19.68 -5.79 -0.79
CA LEU A 146 19.97 -7.04 -0.08
C LEU A 146 21.16 -6.90 0.87
N GLY A 147 22.22 -6.19 0.46
CA GLY A 147 23.37 -5.90 1.32
C GLY A 147 22.99 -5.07 2.54
N MET A 148 22.17 -4.03 2.35
CA MET A 148 21.66 -3.20 3.45
C MET A 148 20.73 -3.97 4.38
N ALA A 149 19.94 -4.91 3.88
CA ALA A 149 19.01 -5.69 4.69
C ALA A 149 19.73 -6.49 5.79
N THR A 150 20.97 -6.94 5.54
CA THR A 150 21.77 -7.68 6.53
C THR A 150 22.25 -6.83 7.71
N GLN A 151 22.23 -5.50 7.58
CA GLN A 151 22.66 -4.57 8.63
C GLN A 151 21.52 -4.17 9.57
N LEU A 152 20.28 -4.57 9.28
CA LEU A 152 19.12 -4.27 10.12
C LEU A 152 19.19 -5.07 11.42
N LYS A 153 19.29 -4.36 12.54
CA LYS A 153 19.14 -4.96 13.87
C LYS A 153 17.69 -5.36 14.07
N THR A 154 17.47 -6.61 14.48
CA THR A 154 16.13 -7.13 14.78
C THR A 154 15.76 -6.78 16.21
N ASN A 155 14.78 -5.90 16.39
CA ASN A 155 14.12 -5.69 17.69
C ASN A 155 12.64 -6.03 17.54
N PHE A 156 12.07 -6.75 18.51
CA PHE A 156 10.68 -7.23 18.40
C PHE A 156 9.68 -6.18 18.87
N PHE A 157 9.98 -5.52 19.99
CA PHE A 157 9.26 -4.35 20.46
C PHE A 157 10.30 -3.27 20.80
N ASP A 158 9.99 -2.03 20.45
CA ASP A 158 10.72 -0.91 21.01
C ASP A 158 10.29 -0.71 22.46
N ASP A 159 11.21 -0.27 23.31
CA ASP A 159 10.92 -0.08 24.72
C ASP A 159 9.83 1.01 24.84
N SER A 160 8.64 0.61 25.30
CA SER A 160 7.37 1.31 25.04
C SER A 160 7.18 2.62 25.84
N GLY A 161 8.26 3.36 26.11
CA GLY A 161 8.23 4.56 26.95
C GLY A 161 7.63 4.28 28.32
N GLN A 162 7.86 3.08 28.85
CA GLN A 162 7.22 2.64 30.08
C GLN A 162 7.92 3.32 31.25
N ASP A 163 7.21 4.22 31.95
CA ASP A 163 7.71 4.93 33.15
C ASP A 163 7.81 4.00 34.39
N SER A 164 7.97 2.69 34.17
CA SER A 164 8.13 1.69 35.23
C SER A 164 9.51 1.04 35.13
N LEU A 165 10.29 1.15 36.20
CA LEU A 165 11.59 0.51 36.34
C LEU A 165 11.48 -0.65 37.31
N SER A 166 11.89 -1.85 36.89
CA SER A 166 11.99 -3.02 37.77
C SER A 166 13.45 -3.24 38.16
N ALA A 167 13.73 -3.30 39.46
CA ALA A 167 15.06 -3.57 40.01
C ALA A 167 15.05 -4.91 40.76
N THR A 168 15.94 -5.83 40.38
CA THR A 168 16.12 -7.12 41.06
C THR A 168 17.45 -7.13 41.79
N GLN A 169 17.44 -7.46 43.09
CA GLN A 169 18.64 -7.59 43.91
C GLN A 169 18.81 -9.05 44.35
N GLU A 170 19.90 -9.68 43.92
CA GLU A 170 20.27 -11.01 44.41
C GLU A 170 21.24 -10.91 45.59
N LEU A 171 20.95 -11.67 46.66
CA LEU A 171 21.75 -11.76 47.88
C LEU A 171 22.24 -13.19 48.09
N PRO A 172 23.32 -13.41 48.86
CA PRO A 172 23.86 -14.75 49.11
C PRO A 172 22.80 -15.72 49.68
N PRO A 173 22.90 -17.02 49.38
CA PRO A 173 22.03 -18.03 49.99
C PRO A 173 22.19 -18.04 51.52
N GLY A 174 21.06 -18.09 52.25
CA GLY A 174 21.05 -18.09 53.72
C GLY A 174 20.97 -16.70 54.38
N THR A 175 20.87 -15.62 53.60
CA THR A 175 20.64 -14.28 54.14
C THR A 175 19.23 -14.20 54.75
N SER A 176 19.12 -13.65 55.96
CA SER A 176 17.82 -13.53 56.64
C SER A 176 16.89 -12.54 55.93
N LEU A 177 15.57 -12.71 56.07
CA LEU A 177 14.58 -11.77 55.51
C LEU A 177 14.81 -10.33 56.00
N ALA A 178 15.23 -10.15 57.26
CA ALA A 178 15.51 -8.84 57.83
C ALA A 178 16.69 -8.13 57.16
N SER A 179 17.74 -8.88 56.82
CA SER A 179 18.89 -8.35 56.08
C SER A 179 18.57 -8.04 54.61
N THR A 180 17.68 -8.81 54.00
CA THR A 180 17.18 -8.54 52.65
C THR A 180 16.34 -7.27 52.61
N ASP A 181 15.42 -7.08 53.56
CA ASP A 181 14.63 -5.85 53.71
C ASP A 181 15.51 -4.61 53.91
N ALA A 182 16.55 -4.73 54.75
CA ALA A 182 17.50 -3.65 54.98
C ALA A 182 18.33 -3.28 53.72
N ALA A 183 18.62 -4.26 52.86
CA ALA A 183 19.32 -4.04 51.60
C ALA A 183 18.40 -3.43 50.53
N ALA A 184 17.15 -3.89 50.44
CA ALA A 184 16.13 -3.35 49.54
C ALA A 184 15.82 -1.87 49.82
N LYS A 185 15.63 -1.50 51.09
CA LYS A 185 15.37 -0.10 51.51
C LYS A 185 16.46 0.89 51.10
N LYS A 186 17.71 0.44 50.96
CA LYS A 186 18.80 1.29 50.45
C LYS A 186 18.61 1.63 48.97
N VAL A 187 18.12 0.67 48.19
CA VAL A 187 17.83 0.85 46.76
C VAL A 187 16.58 1.70 46.57
N GLU A 188 15.51 1.42 47.34
CA GLU A 188 14.29 2.24 47.34
C GLU A 188 14.61 3.72 47.63
N LYS A 189 15.40 4.00 48.66
CA LYS A 189 15.78 5.36 49.04
C LYS A 189 16.63 6.08 47.98
N LEU A 190 17.35 5.35 47.14
CA LEU A 190 18.11 5.93 46.01
C LEU A 190 17.20 6.24 44.81
N LEU A 191 16.06 5.56 44.69
CA LEU A 191 15.07 5.75 43.64
C LEU A 191 14.00 6.77 44.01
N ASP A 192 13.72 6.98 45.31
CA ASP A 192 12.80 7.97 45.89
C ASP A 192 13.30 9.44 45.81
N GLY A 193 14.20 9.75 44.86
CA GLY A 193 14.80 11.08 44.68
C GLY A 193 13.79 12.20 44.46
#